data_AF-A0A1G6QCN2-F1
#
_entry.id   AF-A0A1G6QCN2-F1
#
_cell.length_a   1.000
_cell.length_b   1.000
_cell.length_c   1.000
_cell.angle_alpha   90.00
_cell.angle_beta   90.00
_cell.angle_gamma   90.00
#
_symmetry.space_group_name_H-M   'P 1'
#
loop_
_entity.id
_entity.type
_entity.pdbx_description
1 polymer ?
#
loop_
_entity_poly.entity_id
_entity_poly.type
_entity_poly.pdbx_seq_one_letter_code
_entity_poly.pdbx_strand_id
1 'polypeptide(L)' 'MGAESGCTGSPKTTVKATADGYGRWTFGETSTTGGATAAGDHVDVK' A
#
# COMPACT_ATOMS: atom_id res chain seq x y z
N MET A 1 -6.51 -20.57 9.54
CA MET A 1 -6.66 -19.74 8.32
C MET A 1 -5.95 -18.43 8.63
N GLY A 2 -4.90 -18.10 7.88
CA GLY A 2 -4.02 -16.96 8.16
C GLY A 2 -4.77 -15.64 8.05
N ALA A 3 -4.37 -14.64 8.85
CA ALA A 3 -4.99 -13.31 8.83
C ALA A 3 -4.65 -12.60 7.51
N GLU A 4 -5.59 -12.67 6.58
CA GLU A 4 -5.71 -11.74 5.47
C GLU A 4 -6.27 -10.44 6.06
N SER A 5 -5.71 -9.28 5.70
CA SER A 5 -6.07 -7.96 6.23
C SER A 5 -7.58 -7.86 6.53
N GLY A 6 -7.89 -7.64 7.81
CA GLY A 6 -9.20 -7.90 8.40
C GLY A 6 -10.36 -7.23 7.67
N CYS A 7 -11.44 -7.99 7.53
CA CYS A 7 -12.72 -7.58 6.98
C CYS A 7 -13.24 -6.31 7.69
N THR A 8 -13.17 -5.13 7.05
CA THR A 8 -13.95 -3.88 7.33
C THR A 8 -13.53 -2.67 6.48
N GLY A 9 -12.87 -2.84 5.32
CA GLY A 9 -12.61 -1.73 4.37
C GLY A 9 -11.16 -1.24 4.28
N SER A 10 -10.18 -2.05 4.68
CA SER A 10 -8.78 -1.72 4.43
C SER A 10 -8.40 -2.07 2.98
N PRO A 11 -7.89 -1.12 2.17
CA PRO A 11 -7.41 -1.41 0.82
C PRO A 11 -6.18 -2.32 0.88
N LYS A 12 -6.18 -3.38 0.07
CA LYS A 12 -5.04 -4.29 -0.10
C LYS A 12 -4.58 -4.24 -1.55
N THR A 13 -3.33 -3.82 -1.76
CA THR A 13 -2.69 -3.80 -3.08
C THR A 13 -1.30 -4.42 -2.97
N THR A 14 -0.95 -5.32 -3.88
CA THR A 14 0.37 -5.96 -3.94
C THR A 14 1.08 -5.53 -5.22
N VAL A 15 2.30 -5.03 -5.09
CA VAL A 15 3.19 -4.71 -6.22
C VAL A 15 4.48 -5.49 -6.04
N LYS A 16 4.99 -6.10 -7.13
CA LYS A 16 6.30 -6.75 -7.14
C LYS A 16 7.33 -5.76 -7.68
N ALA A 17 8.34 -5.46 -6.86
CA ALA A 17 9.49 -4.70 -7.31
C ALA A 17 10.44 -5.56 -8.15
N THR A 18 11.06 -4.97 -9.18
CA THR A 18 12.08 -5.61 -10.03
C THR A 18 13.48 -5.06 -9.81
N ALA A 19 13.62 -4.01 -9.01
CA ALA A 19 14.88 -3.35 -8.65
C ALA A 19 14.72 -2.63 -7.30
N ASP A 20 15.84 -2.30 -6.68
CA ASP A 20 15.89 -1.51 -5.45
C ASP A 20 15.40 -0.08 -5.69
N GLY A 21 14.80 0.52 -4.66
CA GLY A 21 14.39 1.92 -4.74
C GLY A 21 13.33 2.28 -3.70
N TYR A 22 12.69 3.43 -3.89
CA TYR A 22 11.62 3.88 -3.01
C TYR A 22 10.26 3.71 -3.68
N GLY A 23 9.38 2.92 -3.06
CA GLY A 23 7.97 2.88 -3.37
C GLY A 23 7.25 4.06 -2.70
N ARG A 24 6.41 4.79 -3.44
CA ARG A 24 5.45 5.73 -2.85
C ARG A 24 4.06 5.28 -3.23
N TRP A 25 3.21 5.09 -2.23
CA TRP A 25 1.81 4.77 -2.42
C TRP A 25 0.94 5.95 -1.99
N THR A 26 -0.08 6.22 -2.79
CA THR A 26 -1.12 7.21 -2.50
C THR A 26 -2.48 6.56 -2.61
N PHE A 27 -3.24 6.63 -1.52
CA PHE A 27 -4.67 6.42 -1.54
C PHE A 27 -5.35 7.68 -2.06
N GLY A 28 -6.09 7.54 -3.16
CA GLY A 28 -7.06 8.57 -3.56
C GLY A 28 -8.22 8.64 -2.56
N GLU A 29 -8.91 9.77 -2.50
CA GLU A 29 -10.10 9.91 -1.66
C GLU A 29 -11.31 9.15 -2.22
N THR A 30 -12.27 8.85 -1.36
CA THR A 30 -13.61 8.37 -1.73
C THR A 30 -14.64 9.40 -1.26
N SER A 31 -15.94 9.16 -1.52
CA SER A 31 -17.01 10.02 -1.02
C SER A 31 -17.11 10.08 0.52
N THR A 32 -16.47 9.15 1.24
CA THR A 32 -16.55 9.07 2.71
C THR A 32 -15.19 8.95 3.40
N THR A 33 -14.08 8.92 2.66
CA THR A 33 -12.73 8.70 3.20
C THR A 33 -11.73 9.63 2.51
N GLY A 34 -11.02 10.46 3.29
CA GLY A 34 -9.97 11.33 2.75
C GLY A 34 -8.77 10.54 2.21
N GLY A 35 -8.05 11.12 1.24
CA GLY A 35 -6.84 10.53 0.67
C GLY A 35 -5.66 10.53 1.65
N ALA A 36 -4.67 9.65 1.39
CA ALA A 36 -3.46 9.53 2.20
C ALA A 36 -2.25 9.21 1.32
N THR A 37 -1.10 9.83 1.59
CA THR A 37 0.15 9.58 0.85
C THR A 37 1.24 9.13 1.81
N ALA A 38 1.91 8.02 1.47
CA ALA A 38 3.07 7.55 2.21
C ALA A 38 4.29 8.45 1.98
N ALA A 39 5.09 8.69 3.02
CA ALA A 39 6.33 9.46 2.92
C ALA A 39 7.32 8.85 1.90
N GLY A 40 7.27 7.52 1.74
CA GLY A 40 8.12 6.71 0.87
C GLY A 40 8.62 5.49 1.65
N ASP A 41 8.60 4.32 1.03
CA ASP A 41 9.04 3.05 1.59
C ASP A 41 10.24 2.53 0.81
N HIS A 42 11.32 2.16 1.50
CA HIS A 42 12.52 1.66 0.83
C HIS A 42 12.38 0.16 0.54
N VAL A 43 12.51 -0.21 -0.72
CA VAL A 43 12.43 -1.57 -1.23
C VAL A 43 13.83 -2.04 -1.64
N ASP A 44 14.22 -3.19 -1.10
CA ASP A 44 15.48 -3.88 -1.38
C ASP A 44 15.17 -5.29 -1.91
N VAL A 45 15.52 -5.54 -3.17
CA VAL A 45 15.23 -6.75 -3.93
C VAL A 45 16.42 -7.71 -3.83
N LYS A 46 16.16 -8.95 -3.44
CA LYS A 46 17.16 -10.02 -3.27
C LYS A 46 16.88 -11.22 -4.17
#